data_AF-V6LLU8-F1
#
_entry.id   AF-V6LLU8-F1
#
_cell.length_a   1.000
_cell.length_b   1.000
_cell.length_c   1.000
_cell.angle_alpha   90.00
_cell.angle_beta   90.00
_cell.angle_gamma   90.00
#
_symmetry.space_group_name_H-M   'P 1'
#
loop_
_entity.id
_entity.type
_entity.pdbx_description
1 polymer ?
#
loop_
_entity_poly.entity_id
_entity_poly.type
_entity_poly.pdbx_seq_one_letter_code
_entity_poly.pdbx_strand_id
1 'polypeptide(L)'
;MKGCIDCKSQDACQKCVEGYVLNTSTNKCMKTCNSNKECIQEQGAQYCDVAAKICTPCKLQCDACETQDFCYFCSGDEDSVTTINGTCTARCSLLSNGQYCKDGTATACAPGLTSDCKCGNSQNCATCAEDTQKCGSCMPNHQMDKDGSCTICISGFEMRGFKCWPAEAEAEPEVVDKVSTGTGVIVGIIVGVVAVIGAVGGGLAYYFIKKGKK
;
A
#
# COMPACT_ATOMS: atom_id res chain seq x y z
N MET A 1 6.13 -5.60 -28.47
CA MET A 1 5.94 -4.67 -27.33
C MET A 1 4.50 -4.74 -26.86
N LYS A 2 4.26 -4.76 -25.55
CA LYS A 2 2.92 -4.80 -24.98
C LYS A 2 2.14 -3.51 -25.28
N GLY A 3 0.86 -3.63 -25.60
CA GLY A 3 -0.05 -2.50 -25.86
C GLY A 3 0.17 -1.77 -27.19
N CYS A 4 1.11 -2.21 -28.04
CA CYS A 4 1.39 -1.55 -29.31
C CYS A 4 0.66 -2.25 -30.47
N ILE A 5 -0.07 -1.48 -31.29
CA ILE A 5 -0.73 -1.98 -32.52
C ILE A 5 0.06 -1.65 -33.78
N ASP A 6 0.88 -0.61 -33.75
CA ASP A 6 1.72 -0.20 -34.88
C ASP A 6 3.13 0.14 -34.40
N CYS A 7 4.12 -0.59 -34.90
CA CYS A 7 5.51 -0.49 -34.49
C CYS A 7 6.31 0.32 -35.52
N LYS A 8 7.03 1.34 -35.07
CA LYS A 8 8.03 2.06 -35.88
C LYS A 8 9.33 1.26 -36.06
N SER A 9 9.72 0.50 -35.03
CA SER A 9 10.85 -0.42 -35.04
C SER A 9 10.60 -1.56 -34.04
N GLN A 10 11.57 -2.47 -33.85
CA GLN A 10 11.44 -3.56 -32.87
C GLN A 10 11.17 -3.06 -31.43
N ASP A 11 11.69 -1.88 -31.07
CA ASP A 11 11.60 -1.31 -29.71
C ASP A 11 10.79 0.00 -29.61
N ALA A 12 10.21 0.49 -30.71
CA ALA A 12 9.50 1.76 -30.75
C ALA A 12 8.09 1.61 -31.34
N CYS A 13 7.11 2.16 -30.63
CA CYS A 13 5.70 2.15 -30.99
C CYS A 13 5.31 3.48 -31.63
N GLN A 14 4.42 3.41 -32.60
CA GLN A 14 3.79 4.56 -33.22
C GLN A 14 2.32 4.69 -32.84
N LYS A 15 1.63 3.57 -32.56
CA LYS A 15 0.22 3.58 -32.15
C LYS A 15 -0.08 2.50 -31.11
N CYS A 16 -0.82 2.88 -30.09
CA CYS A 16 -1.23 1.98 -29.01
C CYS A 16 -2.64 1.42 -29.25
N VAL A 17 -2.92 0.26 -28.64
CA VAL A 17 -4.27 -0.29 -28.52
C VAL A 17 -5.11 0.52 -27.53
N GLU A 18 -6.42 0.30 -27.50
CA GLU A 18 -7.31 0.91 -26.51
C GLU A 18 -6.89 0.55 -25.08
N GLY A 19 -7.03 1.50 -24.14
CA GLY A 19 -6.55 1.34 -22.77
C GLY A 19 -5.03 1.54 -22.60
N TYR A 20 -4.36 2.05 -23.63
CA TYR A 20 -2.94 2.41 -23.57
C TYR A 20 -2.69 3.79 -24.21
N VAL A 21 -1.73 4.52 -23.66
CA VAL A 21 -1.30 5.84 -24.15
C VAL A 21 0.17 5.77 -24.57
N LEU A 22 0.50 6.40 -25.70
CA LEU A 22 1.88 6.44 -26.20
C LEU A 22 2.71 7.42 -25.37
N ASN A 23 3.74 6.92 -24.70
CA ASN A 23 4.79 7.77 -24.13
C ASN A 23 5.77 8.17 -25.24
N THR A 24 5.70 9.42 -25.69
CA THR A 24 6.49 9.92 -26.82
C THR A 24 7.99 10.02 -26.52
N SER A 25 8.38 10.08 -25.25
CA SER A 25 9.80 10.13 -24.85
C SER A 25 10.47 8.76 -24.97
N THR A 26 9.74 7.69 -24.69
CA THR A 26 10.26 6.30 -24.74
C THR A 26 9.78 5.52 -25.97
N ASN A 27 8.80 6.05 -26.71
CA ASN A 27 8.05 5.37 -27.76
C ASN A 27 7.44 4.04 -27.28
N LYS A 28 7.01 3.96 -26.02
CA LYS A 28 6.36 2.78 -25.45
C LYS A 28 4.90 3.08 -25.08
N CYS A 29 4.04 2.08 -25.21
CA CYS A 29 2.65 2.19 -24.77
C CYS A 29 2.55 1.91 -23.27
N MET A 30 1.98 2.84 -22.53
CA MET A 30 1.71 2.71 -21.09
C MET A 30 0.22 2.46 -20.86
N LYS A 31 -0.11 1.48 -20.03
CA LYS A 31 -1.50 1.10 -19.73
C LYS A 31 -2.18 2.23 -18.96
N THR A 32 -3.40 2.57 -19.31
CA THR A 32 -4.22 3.51 -18.52
C THR A 32 -4.77 2.82 -17.27
N CYS A 33 -5.04 3.58 -16.22
CA CYS A 33 -5.55 3.04 -14.97
C CYS A 33 -6.42 4.03 -14.21
N ASN A 34 -7.27 3.51 -13.32
CA ASN A 34 -7.96 4.30 -12.30
C ASN A 34 -7.49 3.98 -10.89
N SER A 35 -6.97 2.77 -10.66
CA SER A 35 -6.48 2.29 -9.37
C SER A 35 -5.25 1.39 -9.53
N ASN A 36 -4.50 1.19 -8.44
CA ASN A 36 -3.33 0.32 -8.42
C ASN A 36 -3.65 -1.13 -8.81
N LYS A 37 -4.88 -1.61 -8.51
CA LYS A 37 -5.36 -2.95 -8.87
C LYS A 37 -5.24 -3.26 -10.37
N GLU A 38 -5.32 -2.25 -11.24
CA GLU A 38 -5.21 -2.41 -12.69
C GLU A 38 -3.76 -2.52 -13.19
N CYS A 39 -2.79 -2.02 -12.41
CA CYS A 39 -1.36 -1.99 -12.76
C CYS A 39 -0.59 -3.20 -12.22
N ILE A 40 -1.07 -3.81 -11.13
CA ILE A 40 -0.41 -4.97 -10.50
C ILE A 40 -0.44 -6.24 -11.39
N GLN A 41 -1.32 -6.29 -12.40
CA GLN A 41 -1.43 -7.45 -13.32
C GLN A 41 -0.39 -7.46 -14.46
N GLU A 42 0.55 -6.52 -14.46
CA GLU A 42 1.52 -6.31 -15.54
C GLU A 42 2.89 -6.91 -15.20
N GLN A 43 3.72 -7.15 -16.23
CA GLN A 43 5.10 -7.61 -16.02
C GLN A 43 5.93 -6.46 -15.45
N GLY A 44 6.29 -6.55 -14.17
CA GLY A 44 7.11 -5.57 -13.46
C GLY A 44 6.31 -4.73 -12.46
N ALA A 45 7.01 -4.21 -11.45
CA ALA A 45 6.43 -3.41 -10.39
C ALA A 45 5.91 -2.08 -10.92
N GLN A 46 4.59 -1.86 -10.85
CA GLN A 46 3.93 -0.63 -11.29
C GLN A 46 2.83 -0.21 -10.32
N TYR A 47 2.58 1.10 -10.28
CA TYR A 47 1.45 1.71 -9.58
C TYR A 47 0.67 2.60 -10.54
N CYS A 48 -0.56 2.94 -10.19
CA CYS A 48 -1.37 3.89 -10.94
C CYS A 48 -1.02 5.31 -10.50
N ASP A 49 -0.40 6.09 -11.38
CA ASP A 49 -0.39 7.54 -11.21
C ASP A 49 -1.79 8.04 -11.52
N VAL A 50 -2.59 8.26 -10.47
CA VAL A 50 -4.00 8.66 -10.59
C VAL A 50 -4.17 10.05 -11.20
N ALA A 51 -3.15 10.90 -11.14
CA ALA A 51 -3.16 12.22 -11.77
C ALA A 51 -2.94 12.09 -13.28
N ALA A 52 -2.01 11.23 -13.70
CA ALA A 52 -1.75 10.94 -15.11
C ALA A 52 -2.71 9.91 -15.72
N LYS A 53 -3.44 9.15 -14.88
CA LYS A 53 -4.28 7.99 -15.25
C LYS A 53 -3.51 6.91 -16.01
N ILE A 54 -2.25 6.70 -15.65
CA ILE A 54 -1.33 5.79 -16.34
C ILE A 54 -0.57 4.92 -15.32
N CYS A 55 -0.38 3.64 -15.64
CA CYS A 55 0.48 2.75 -14.89
C CYS A 55 1.94 3.15 -15.06
N THR A 56 2.55 3.58 -13.96
CA THR A 56 3.92 4.07 -13.88
C THR A 56 4.78 3.04 -13.15
N PRO A 57 6.01 2.76 -13.62
CA PRO A 57 6.94 1.88 -12.91
C PRO A 57 7.22 2.36 -11.49
N CYS A 58 7.33 1.42 -10.57
CA CYS A 58 7.87 1.68 -9.24
C CYS A 58 9.32 2.19 -9.34
N LYS A 59 9.77 2.87 -8.28
CA LYS A 59 11.18 3.25 -8.14
C LYS A 59 12.06 2.00 -8.18
N LEU A 60 13.30 2.17 -8.65
CA LEU A 60 14.32 1.11 -8.60
C LEU A 60 14.42 0.56 -7.16
N GLN A 61 14.62 -0.76 -7.05
CA GLN A 61 14.65 -1.49 -5.77
C GLN A 61 13.30 -1.55 -5.04
N CYS A 62 12.19 -1.45 -5.76
CA CYS A 62 10.86 -1.68 -5.24
C CYS A 62 10.07 -2.62 -6.15
N ASP A 63 9.76 -3.84 -5.68
CA ASP A 63 9.00 -4.84 -6.46
C ASP A 63 7.48 -4.66 -6.36
N ALA A 64 7.00 -3.87 -5.39
CA ALA A 64 5.60 -3.46 -5.31
C ALA A 64 5.50 -2.11 -4.60
N CYS A 65 4.76 -1.16 -5.17
CA CYS A 65 4.63 0.19 -4.64
C CYS A 65 3.19 0.69 -4.71
N GLU A 66 2.87 1.66 -3.85
CA GLU A 66 1.61 2.42 -3.91
C GLU A 66 1.76 3.68 -4.76
N THR A 67 2.93 4.29 -4.64
CA THR A 67 3.32 5.54 -5.31
C THR A 67 4.81 5.45 -5.69
N GLN A 68 5.33 6.48 -6.35
CA GLN A 68 6.76 6.55 -6.67
C GLN A 68 7.67 6.46 -5.43
N ASP A 69 7.22 6.97 -4.29
CA ASP A 69 8.02 7.08 -3.06
C ASP A 69 7.58 6.10 -1.96
N PHE A 70 6.48 5.37 -2.16
CA PHE A 70 5.94 4.43 -1.19
C PHE A 70 6.03 2.99 -1.70
N CYS A 71 6.96 2.24 -1.13
CA CYS A 71 7.28 0.88 -1.48
C CYS A 71 6.70 -0.12 -0.48
N TYR A 72 5.85 -1.03 -0.95
CA TYR A 72 5.34 -2.15 -0.16
C TYR A 72 6.38 -3.25 0.04
N PHE A 73 7.27 -3.43 -0.95
CA PHE A 73 8.28 -4.48 -0.91
C PHE A 73 9.53 -4.05 -1.69
N CYS A 74 10.62 -3.87 -0.97
CA CYS A 74 11.90 -3.51 -1.55
C CYS A 74 12.53 -4.70 -2.26
N SER A 75 13.03 -4.49 -3.48
CA SER A 75 13.72 -5.52 -4.25
C SER A 75 15.07 -5.87 -3.64
N GLY A 76 15.53 -7.10 -3.93
CA GLY A 76 16.84 -7.56 -3.51
C GLY A 76 16.89 -7.73 -2.01
N ASP A 77 16.12 -8.70 -1.49
CA ASP A 77 16.02 -9.04 -0.08
C ASP A 77 17.39 -9.11 0.62
N GLU A 78 18.48 -9.41 -0.08
CA GLU A 78 19.83 -9.45 0.49
C GLU A 78 20.44 -8.08 0.85
N ASP A 79 19.99 -6.99 0.22
CA ASP A 79 20.64 -5.67 0.32
C ASP A 79 19.75 -4.57 0.93
N SER A 80 18.44 -4.78 1.00
CA SER A 80 17.50 -3.75 1.48
C SER A 80 16.56 -4.23 2.59
N VAL A 81 16.06 -3.27 3.36
CA VAL A 81 15.06 -3.44 4.41
C VAL A 81 13.88 -2.54 4.10
N THR A 82 12.70 -3.14 3.97
CA THR A 82 11.44 -2.39 3.83
C THR A 82 11.02 -1.86 5.20
N THR A 83 10.75 -0.57 5.31
CA THR A 83 10.20 0.05 6.53
C THR A 83 8.68 0.14 6.49
N ILE A 84 8.03 0.30 7.65
CA ILE A 84 6.57 0.55 7.73
C ILE A 84 6.12 1.88 7.11
N ASN A 85 7.07 2.76 6.77
CA ASN A 85 6.79 4.02 6.07
C ASN A 85 6.90 3.86 4.55
N GLY A 86 7.07 2.64 4.06
CA GLY A 86 7.21 2.35 2.63
C GLY A 86 8.55 2.77 2.05
N THR A 87 9.61 2.86 2.86
CA THR A 87 10.97 3.19 2.37
C THR A 87 11.88 1.98 2.38
N CYS A 88 12.84 1.98 1.46
CA CYS A 88 13.91 0.98 1.39
C CYS A 88 15.18 1.55 1.99
N THR A 89 15.66 0.94 3.07
CA THR A 89 16.93 1.32 3.74
C THR A 89 17.99 0.23 3.56
N ALA A 90 19.25 0.54 3.83
CA ALA A 90 20.31 -0.45 3.73
C ALA A 90 20.08 -1.63 4.69
N ARG A 91 20.36 -2.86 4.22
CA ARG A 91 20.34 -4.06 5.06
C ARG A 91 21.65 -4.25 5.81
N CYS A 92 21.54 -4.95 6.94
CA CYS A 92 22.67 -5.32 7.77
C CYS A 92 23.15 -6.70 7.34
N SER A 93 24.46 -6.87 7.09
CA SER A 93 25.02 -8.16 6.69
C SER A 93 24.87 -9.24 7.77
N LEU A 94 24.84 -8.83 9.04
CA LEU A 94 24.64 -9.71 10.20
C LEU A 94 23.69 -9.03 11.18
N LEU A 95 22.71 -9.79 11.66
CA LEU A 95 21.75 -9.32 12.65
C LEU A 95 21.50 -10.45 13.66
N SER A 96 21.79 -10.18 14.93
CA SER A 96 21.53 -11.14 16.02
C SER A 96 20.10 -11.01 16.53
N ASN A 97 19.61 -12.04 17.22
CA ASN A 97 18.33 -11.93 17.92
C ASN A 97 18.37 -10.76 18.92
N GLY A 98 17.28 -10.00 19.02
CA GLY A 98 17.20 -8.78 19.82
C GLY A 98 17.78 -7.54 19.14
N GLN A 99 18.13 -7.61 17.85
CA GLN A 99 18.56 -6.48 17.06
C GLN A 99 17.64 -6.25 15.85
N TYR A 100 17.55 -4.99 15.41
CA TYR A 100 16.95 -4.61 14.14
C TYR A 100 17.98 -3.87 13.28
N CYS A 101 17.75 -3.84 11.98
CA CYS A 101 18.63 -3.10 11.08
C CYS A 101 18.15 -1.65 10.94
N LYS A 102 18.96 -0.72 11.43
CA LYS A 102 18.77 0.72 11.26
C LYS A 102 19.70 1.21 10.17
N ASP A 103 19.22 1.19 8.93
CA ASP A 103 19.94 1.70 7.76
C ASP A 103 21.39 1.17 7.67
N GLY A 104 21.52 -0.15 7.57
CA GLY A 104 22.81 -0.85 7.52
C GLY A 104 23.49 -1.04 8.88
N THR A 105 22.97 -0.44 9.95
CA THR A 105 23.56 -0.55 11.30
C THR A 105 22.72 -1.41 12.23
N ALA A 106 23.29 -2.52 12.71
CA ALA A 106 22.65 -3.39 13.71
C ALA A 106 22.46 -2.64 15.03
N THR A 107 21.21 -2.51 15.47
CA THR A 107 20.83 -1.72 16.65
C THR A 107 19.92 -2.56 17.56
N ALA A 108 20.01 -2.37 18.88
CA ALA A 108 19.13 -3.06 19.83
C ALA A 108 17.65 -2.73 19.59
N CYS A 109 16.78 -3.72 19.70
CA CYS A 109 15.35 -3.51 19.51
C CYS A 109 14.74 -2.63 20.60
N ALA A 110 13.76 -1.83 20.21
CA ALA A 110 13.02 -0.93 21.09
C ALA A 110 11.59 -0.78 20.56
N PRO A 111 10.60 -0.36 21.36
CA PRO A 111 9.28 -0.01 20.83
C PRO A 111 9.36 1.10 19.75
N GLY A 112 8.43 1.06 18.78
CA GLY A 112 8.32 2.10 17.75
C GLY A 112 9.31 2.01 16.58
N LEU A 113 9.88 0.82 16.33
CA LEU A 113 10.75 0.61 15.17
C LEU A 113 9.99 0.76 13.85
N THR A 114 10.74 1.14 12.83
CA THR A 114 10.24 1.18 11.46
C THR A 114 10.57 -0.07 10.66
N SER A 115 11.45 -0.95 11.16
CA SER A 115 11.80 -2.25 10.57
C SER A 115 11.85 -3.36 11.63
N ASP A 116 11.80 -4.60 11.17
CA ASP A 116 11.62 -5.77 12.02
C ASP A 116 12.81 -5.98 12.97
N CYS A 117 12.48 -6.18 14.24
CA CYS A 117 13.38 -6.79 15.20
C CYS A 117 13.55 -8.28 14.89
N LYS A 118 14.80 -8.76 14.81
CA LYS A 118 15.10 -10.17 14.65
C LYS A 118 14.82 -10.90 15.96
N CYS A 119 13.83 -11.78 15.97
CA CYS A 119 13.50 -12.64 17.10
C CYS A 119 13.31 -14.08 16.62
N GLY A 120 14.41 -14.84 16.48
CA GLY A 120 14.37 -16.16 15.87
C GLY A 120 13.83 -16.10 14.45
N ASN A 121 12.77 -16.85 14.17
CA ASN A 121 12.08 -16.85 12.87
C ASN A 121 10.77 -16.04 12.87
N SER A 122 10.48 -15.33 13.96
CA SER A 122 9.27 -14.52 14.07
C SER A 122 9.38 -13.26 13.20
N GLN A 123 8.25 -12.86 12.62
CA GLN A 123 8.15 -11.74 11.65
C GLN A 123 7.47 -10.54 12.28
N ASN A 124 7.80 -9.33 11.80
CA ASN A 124 7.20 -8.05 12.20
C ASN A 124 7.24 -7.78 13.71
N CYS A 125 8.29 -8.21 14.41
CA CYS A 125 8.48 -7.93 15.82
C CYS A 125 8.97 -6.48 16.02
N ALA A 126 8.45 -5.77 17.03
CA ALA A 126 9.04 -4.52 17.52
C ALA A 126 10.06 -4.80 18.64
N THR A 127 9.77 -5.77 19.50
CA THR A 127 10.67 -6.27 20.54
C THR A 127 10.62 -7.79 20.57
N CYS A 128 11.63 -8.44 21.16
CA CYS A 128 11.60 -9.88 21.42
C CYS A 128 11.10 -10.20 22.83
N ALA A 129 10.60 -11.42 23.01
CA ALA A 129 10.44 -12.03 24.33
C ALA A 129 11.81 -12.31 24.98
N GLU A 130 11.83 -12.67 26.25
CA GLU A 130 13.07 -12.90 27.02
C GLU A 130 13.99 -13.97 26.39
N ASP A 131 13.41 -15.02 25.81
CA ASP A 131 14.17 -16.09 25.12
C ASP A 131 14.71 -15.68 23.74
N THR A 132 14.32 -14.49 23.26
CA THR A 132 14.65 -13.90 21.97
C THR A 132 14.22 -14.72 20.74
N GLN A 133 13.39 -15.75 20.90
CA GLN A 133 12.92 -16.62 19.82
C GLN A 133 11.56 -16.21 19.25
N LYS A 134 10.80 -15.42 20.03
CA LYS A 134 9.46 -14.94 19.68
C LYS A 134 9.36 -13.42 19.78
N CYS A 135 8.36 -12.83 19.13
CA CYS A 135 8.05 -11.43 19.36
C CYS A 135 7.54 -11.23 20.79
N GLY A 136 8.07 -10.22 21.48
CA GLY A 136 7.52 -9.71 22.74
C GLY A 136 6.43 -8.67 22.50
N SER A 137 6.56 -7.91 21.40
CA SER A 137 5.55 -6.99 20.90
C SER A 137 5.62 -6.89 19.38
N CYS A 138 4.51 -6.51 18.76
CA CYS A 138 4.41 -6.34 17.32
C CYS A 138 4.75 -4.92 16.87
N MET A 139 5.26 -4.82 15.64
CA MET A 139 5.35 -3.55 14.94
C MET A 139 3.97 -2.91 14.78
N PRO A 140 3.89 -1.58 14.54
CA PRO A 140 2.64 -0.91 14.23
C PRO A 140 1.85 -1.65 13.15
N ASN A 141 0.52 -1.62 13.27
CA ASN A 141 -0.45 -2.24 12.34
C ASN A 141 -0.50 -3.78 12.34
N HIS A 142 0.32 -4.43 13.16
CA HIS A 142 0.34 -5.89 13.26
C HIS A 142 -0.21 -6.35 14.62
N GLN A 143 -0.79 -7.54 14.62
CA GLN A 143 -1.25 -8.27 15.78
C GLN A 143 -0.50 -9.60 15.86
N MET A 144 -0.23 -10.02 17.10
CA MET A 144 0.45 -11.28 17.38
C MET A 144 -0.47 -12.47 17.08
N ASP A 145 0.05 -13.43 16.34
CA ASP A 145 -0.57 -14.73 16.13
C ASP A 145 -0.34 -15.67 17.33
N LYS A 146 -0.90 -16.88 17.26
CA LYS A 146 -0.81 -17.87 18.34
C LYS A 146 0.59 -18.44 18.54
N ASP A 147 1.45 -18.33 17.54
CA ASP A 147 2.81 -18.86 17.56
C ASP A 147 3.82 -17.86 18.15
N GLY A 148 3.40 -16.59 18.31
CA GLY A 148 4.23 -15.50 18.83
C GLY A 148 4.93 -14.72 17.73
N SER A 149 4.46 -14.82 16.49
CA SER A 149 4.87 -13.99 15.36
C SER A 149 3.80 -12.93 15.08
N CYS A 150 4.13 -11.84 14.38
CA CYS A 150 3.21 -10.73 14.15
C CYS A 150 2.71 -10.73 12.70
N THR A 151 1.98 -11.78 12.34
CA THR A 151 1.53 -12.04 10.96
C THR A 151 0.08 -11.63 10.68
N ILE A 152 -0.65 -11.19 11.71
CA ILE A 152 -2.04 -10.76 11.57
C ILE A 152 -2.07 -9.24 11.42
N CYS A 153 -2.85 -8.72 10.47
CA CYS A 153 -3.09 -7.28 10.37
C CYS A 153 -4.25 -6.83 11.25
N ILE A 154 -4.11 -5.66 11.87
CA ILE A 154 -5.22 -5.05 12.60
C ILE A 154 -6.32 -4.59 11.63
N SER A 155 -7.53 -4.34 12.14
CA SER A 155 -8.65 -3.87 11.32
C SER A 155 -8.30 -2.59 10.55
N GLY A 156 -8.69 -2.53 9.27
CA GLY A 156 -8.35 -1.44 8.35
C GLY A 156 -7.00 -1.59 7.65
N PHE A 157 -6.27 -2.68 7.92
CA PHE A 157 -4.99 -2.99 7.29
C PHE A 157 -5.03 -4.37 6.63
N GLU A 158 -4.27 -4.49 5.54
CA GLU A 158 -4.15 -5.70 4.75
C GLU A 158 -2.69 -6.08 4.58
N MET A 159 -2.42 -7.38 4.53
CA MET A 159 -1.10 -7.90 4.26
C MET A 159 -0.78 -7.71 2.77
N ARG A 160 0.26 -6.93 2.45
CA ARG A 160 0.87 -6.93 1.11
C ARG A 160 2.38 -7.16 1.27
N GLY A 161 2.87 -8.20 0.61
CA GLY A 161 4.18 -8.76 0.94
C GLY A 161 4.15 -9.36 2.36
N PHE A 162 5.00 -8.84 3.24
CA PHE A 162 5.11 -9.30 4.63
C PHE A 162 4.69 -8.25 5.66
N LYS A 163 4.13 -7.13 5.20
CA LYS A 163 3.73 -6.01 6.07
C LYS A 163 2.25 -5.68 5.93
N CYS A 164 1.70 -5.18 7.03
CA CYS A 164 0.34 -4.67 7.10
C CYS A 164 0.27 -3.19 6.69
N TRP A 165 -0.36 -2.96 5.54
CA TRP A 165 -0.55 -1.64 4.93
C TRP A 165 -2.01 -1.21 5.02
N PRO A 166 -2.32 0.08 4.97
CA PRO A 166 -3.71 0.54 4.91
C PRO A 166 -4.46 -0.18 3.78
N ALA A 167 -5.64 -0.69 4.09
CA ALA A 167 -6.55 -1.20 3.07
C ALA A 167 -6.82 -0.05 2.08
N GLU A 168 -6.76 -0.34 0.78
CA GLU A 168 -7.24 0.64 -0.20
C GLU A 168 -8.71 0.89 0.11
N ALA A 169 -9.11 2.16 0.20
CA ALA A 169 -10.52 2.48 0.31
C ALA A 169 -11.22 1.83 -0.88
N GLU A 170 -12.11 0.87 -0.62
CA GLU A 170 -13.00 0.40 -1.67
C GLU A 170 -13.76 1.65 -2.12
N ALA A 171 -13.63 2.00 -3.41
CA ALA A 171 -14.55 2.95 -4.00
C ALA A 171 -15.93 2.38 -3.67
N GLU A 172 -16.70 3.09 -2.83
CA GLU A 172 -18.06 2.67 -2.53
C GLU A 172 -18.72 2.42 -3.88
N PRO A 173 -19.33 1.25 -4.10
CA PRO A 173 -20.04 1.03 -5.35
C PRO A 173 -21.00 2.19 -5.51
N GLU A 174 -20.81 2.98 -6.57
CA GLU A 174 -21.77 4.02 -6.89
C GLU A 174 -23.13 3.35 -6.85
N VAL A 175 -23.98 3.77 -5.91
CA VAL A 175 -25.35 3.30 -5.84
C VAL A 175 -25.98 3.80 -7.12
N VAL A 176 -25.96 2.95 -8.15
CA VAL A 176 -26.72 3.16 -9.37
C VAL A 176 -28.17 3.01 -8.94
N ASP A 177 -28.76 4.12 -8.51
CA ASP A 177 -30.20 4.26 -8.42
C ASP A 177 -30.73 4.02 -9.83
N LYS A 178 -31.17 2.78 -10.08
CA LYS A 178 -31.91 2.41 -11.29
C LYS A 178 -33.29 3.06 -11.21
N VAL A 179 -33.36 4.37 -11.43
CA VAL A 179 -34.59 5.01 -11.90
C VAL A 179 -34.59 4.92 -13.42
N SER A 180 -35.25 3.87 -13.90
CA SER A 180 -35.65 3.71 -15.28
C SER A 180 -36.72 4.74 -15.62
N THR A 181 -36.37 5.81 -16.34
CA THR A 181 -37.31 6.57 -17.18
C THR A 181 -36.54 7.33 -18.28
N GLY A 182 -36.73 6.88 -19.53
CA GLY A 182 -36.86 7.66 -20.77
C GLY A 182 -35.92 8.84 -21.08
N THR A 183 -35.22 8.71 -22.23
CA THR A 183 -34.86 9.79 -23.18
C THR A 183 -34.24 11.09 -22.64
N GLY A 184 -32.93 11.28 -22.91
CA GLY A 184 -32.39 12.58 -23.31
C GLY A 184 -31.33 13.23 -22.41
N VAL A 185 -30.19 13.51 -23.05
CA VAL A 185 -29.20 14.59 -22.77
C VAL A 185 -28.26 14.42 -21.56
N ILE A 186 -26.98 14.34 -21.88
CA ILE A 186 -25.81 14.40 -20.99
C ILE A 186 -25.70 15.82 -20.39
N VAL A 187 -25.67 15.92 -19.07
CA VAL A 187 -25.09 17.07 -18.35
C VAL A 187 -24.29 16.51 -17.17
N GLY A 188 -22.98 16.75 -17.17
CA GLY A 188 -22.08 16.37 -16.08
C GLY A 188 -22.24 17.29 -14.88
N ILE A 189 -22.21 16.72 -13.67
CA ILE A 189 -21.96 17.46 -12.44
C ILE A 189 -20.96 16.67 -11.59
N ILE A 190 -19.77 17.22 -11.43
CA ILE A 190 -18.82 16.81 -10.39
C ILE A 190 -19.33 17.42 -9.09
N VAL A 191 -19.91 16.60 -8.19
CA VAL A 191 -20.17 17.02 -6.81
C VAL A 191 -19.11 16.36 -5.94
N GLY A 192 -17.98 17.06 -5.78
CA GLY A 192 -17.03 16.74 -4.73
C GLY A 192 -17.63 17.13 -3.38
N VAL A 193 -17.80 16.17 -2.47
CA VAL A 193 -18.04 16.47 -1.05
C VAL A 193 -16.87 15.96 -0.23
N VAL A 194 -15.97 16.89 0.10
CA VAL A 194 -15.13 16.79 1.28
C VAL A 194 -16.00 17.16 2.48
N ALA A 195 -16.08 16.27 3.46
CA ALA A 195 -15.94 16.55 4.90
C ALA A 195 -16.66 15.49 5.75
N VAL A 196 -15.90 14.75 6.57
CA VAL A 196 -16.26 14.60 7.99
C VAL A 196 -14.99 14.70 8.83
N ILE A 197 -14.74 15.92 9.33
CA ILE A 197 -13.94 16.14 10.53
C ILE A 197 -14.79 15.74 11.73
N GLY A 198 -14.24 14.89 12.60
CA GLY A 198 -14.49 14.87 14.05
C GLY A 198 -15.90 14.57 14.56
N ALA A 199 -16.15 13.31 14.93
CA ALA A 199 -17.26 12.96 15.83
C ALA A 199 -16.82 11.97 16.92
N VAL A 200 -15.79 12.33 17.68
CA VAL A 200 -15.56 11.78 19.03
C VAL A 200 -15.95 12.87 20.02
N GLY A 201 -17.25 12.95 20.38
CA GLY A 201 -17.71 13.91 21.38
C GLY A 201 -19.23 14.05 21.56
N GLY A 202 -20.05 13.68 20.56
CA GLY A 202 -21.52 13.86 20.65
C GLY A 202 -22.28 12.73 21.37
N GLY A 203 -21.73 11.51 21.38
CA GLY A 203 -22.45 10.32 21.84
C GLY A 203 -22.74 10.29 23.35
N LEU A 204 -21.88 10.92 24.17
CA LEU A 204 -22.06 10.92 25.63
C LEU A 204 -23.08 11.96 26.09
N ALA A 205 -23.18 13.12 25.41
CA ALA A 205 -24.16 14.15 25.78
C ALA A 205 -25.60 13.70 25.54
N TYR A 206 -25.87 12.94 24.47
CA TYR A 206 -27.21 12.42 24.19
C TYR A 206 -27.67 11.38 25.23
N TYR A 207 -26.74 10.58 25.77
CA TYR A 207 -27.06 9.57 26.76
C TYR A 207 -27.47 10.16 28.12
N PHE A 208 -26.84 11.26 28.54
CA PHE A 208 -27.19 11.91 29.82
C PHE A 208 -28.49 12.72 29.77
N ILE A 209 -28.87 13.29 28.62
CA ILE A 209 -30.14 14.03 28.48
C ILE A 209 -31.36 13.09 28.55
N LYS A 210 -31.23 11.84 28.08
CA LYS A 210 -32.36 10.88 28.08
C LYS A 210 -32.64 10.27 29.46
N LYS A 211 -31.68 10.30 30.39
CA LYS A 211 -31.85 9.74 31.75
C LYS A 211 -32.45 10.72 32.76
N GLY A 212 -32.54 12.01 32.43
CA GLY A 212 -33.14 13.06 33.28
C GLY A 212 -34.66 13.26 33.13
N LYS A 213 -35.34 12.43 32.32
CA LYS A 213 -36.79 12.41 32.19
C LYS A 213 -37.33 10.99 32.41
N LYS A 214 -37.20 10.50 33.63
CA LYS A 214 -38.04 9.46 34.21
C LYS A 214 -38.09 9.66 35.72
#